data_AF-A0A2N8M5G9-F1
#
_entry.id   AF-A0A2N8M5G9-F1
#
_cell.length_a   1.000
_cell.length_b   1.000
_cell.length_c   1.000
_cell.angle_alpha   90.00
_cell.angle_beta   90.00
_cell.angle_gamma   90.00
#
_symmetry.space_group_name_H-M   'P 1'
#
loop_
_entity.id
_entity.type
_entity.pdbx_description
1 polymer ?
#
loop_
_entity_poly.entity_id
_entity_poly.type
_entity_poly.pdbx_seq_one_letter_code
_entity_poly.pdbx_strand_id
1 'polypeptide(L)' 'MSKDKSKPKKKNSQLIVRINDEERLRFIELCEELDTSAAREVRRFIRDFIKAEETKSGH' A
#
# COMPACT_ATOMS: atom_id res chain seq x y z
N MET A 1 6.54 8.86 40.87
CA MET A 1 6.76 9.57 39.58
C MET A 1 7.08 8.54 38.50
N SER A 2 6.07 7.90 37.92
CA SER A 2 6.26 6.83 36.92
C SER A 2 6.30 7.47 35.52
N LYS A 3 7.46 7.39 34.86
CA LYS A 3 7.63 7.78 33.46
C LYS A 3 6.94 6.74 32.58
N ASP A 4 5.71 7.02 32.19
CA ASP A 4 5.02 6.33 31.11
C ASP A 4 5.78 6.60 29.80
N LYS A 5 6.66 5.68 29.43
CA LYS A 5 7.33 5.70 28.12
C LYS A 5 6.28 5.35 27.08
N SER A 6 5.66 6.39 26.52
CA SER A 6 4.87 6.33 25.30
C SER A 6 5.63 5.50 24.25
N LYS A 7 5.16 4.27 24.02
CA LYS A 7 5.71 3.40 22.97
C LYS A 7 5.60 4.18 21.65
N PRO A 8 6.69 4.36 20.89
CA PRO A 8 6.61 5.03 19.60
C PRO A 8 5.61 4.25 18.74
N LYS A 9 4.57 4.94 18.23
CA LYS A 9 3.59 4.37 17.29
C LYS A 9 4.37 3.56 16.26
N LYS A 10 4.17 2.23 16.24
CA LYS A 10 4.86 1.34 15.29
C LYS A 10 4.64 1.92 13.90
N LYS A 11 5.71 2.44 13.29
CA LYS A 11 5.69 2.97 11.94
C LYS A 11 5.23 1.81 11.03
N ASN A 12 4.06 1.97 10.44
CA ASN A 12 3.47 1.25 9.31
C ASN A 12 3.89 -0.22 9.16
N SER A 13 2.95 -1.16 9.37
CA SER A 13 3.16 -2.57 9.04
C SER A 13 3.52 -2.73 7.56
N GLN A 14 4.53 -3.54 7.26
CA GLN A 14 4.98 -3.84 5.90
C GLN A 14 4.13 -4.98 5.30
N LEU A 15 3.71 -4.81 4.06
CA LEU A 15 3.11 -5.86 3.23
C LEU A 15 4.16 -6.36 2.24
N ILE A 16 4.49 -7.65 2.27
CA ILE A 16 5.41 -8.29 1.32
C ILE A 16 4.58 -9.13 0.35
N VAL A 17 4.65 -8.79 -0.93
CA VAL A 17 3.99 -9.53 -2.01
C VAL A 17 5.07 -10.06 -2.94
N ARG A 18 4.96 -11.34 -3.32
CA ARG A 18 5.82 -11.95 -4.35
C ARG A 18 5.06 -11.96 -5.67
N ILE A 19 5.68 -11.43 -6.71
CA ILE A 19 5.22 -11.43 -8.09
C ILE A 19 6.39 -11.87 -8.98
N ASN A 20 6.11 -12.24 -10.24
CA ASN A 20 7.16 -12.57 -11.19
C ASN A 20 7.96 -11.31 -11.58
N ASP A 21 9.17 -11.52 -12.11
CA ASP A 21 10.09 -10.42 -12.43
C ASP A 21 9.59 -9.52 -13.58
N GLU A 22 8.96 -10.11 -14.60
CA GLU A 22 8.45 -9.37 -15.76
C GLU A 22 7.34 -8.39 -15.37
N GLU A 23 6.40 -8.83 -14.54
CA GLU A 23 5.30 -8.02 -14.01
C GLU A 23 5.83 -6.92 -13.10
N ARG A 24 6.83 -7.21 -12.26
CA ARG A 24 7.49 -6.18 -11.44
C ARG A 24 8.12 -5.10 -12.31
N LEU A 25 8.89 -5.48 -13.32
CA LEU A 25 9.57 -4.55 -14.22
C LEU A 25 8.56 -3.65 -14.92
N ARG A 26 7.55 -4.25 -15.55
CA ARG A 26 6.49 -3.51 -16.24
C ARG A 26 5.72 -2.56 -15.33
N PHE A 27 5.47 -2.96 -14.09
CA PHE A 27 4.80 -2.09 -13.10
C PHE A 27 5.67 -0.90 -12.71
N ILE A 28 6.99 -1.10 -12.52
CA ILE A 28 7.93 -0.03 -12.20
C ILE A 28 8.05 0.94 -13.37
N GLU A 29 8.25 0.44 -14.59
CA GLU A 29 8.32 1.26 -15.82
C GLU A 29 7.08 2.14 -15.97
N LEU A 30 5.88 1.56 -15.80
CA LEU A 30 4.64 2.32 -15.86
C LEU A 30 4.55 3.39 -14.75
N CYS A 31 5.08 3.11 -13.56
CA CYS A 31 5.12 4.11 -12.50
C CYS A 31 6.03 5.30 -12.88
N GLU A 32 7.17 5.03 -13.52
CA GLU A 32 8.09 6.06 -13.98
C GLU A 32 7.47 6.92 -15.09
N GLU A 33 6.80 6.28 -16.06
CA GLU A 33 6.07 6.98 -17.14
C GLU A 33 4.97 7.92 -16.59
N LEU A 34 4.32 7.52 -15.50
CA LEU A 34 3.23 8.28 -14.86
C LEU A 34 3.72 9.27 -13.79
N ASP A 35 5.03 9.49 -13.64
CA ASP A 35 5.64 10.33 -12.59
C ASP A 35 5.09 9.99 -11.18
N THR A 36 5.03 8.67 -10.90
CA THR A 36 4.53 8.10 -9.65
C THR A 36 5.50 7.06 -9.08
N SER A 37 5.23 6.62 -7.85
CA SER A 37 6.01 5.52 -7.24
C SER A 37 5.15 4.28 -7.12
N ALA A 38 5.76 3.11 -7.30
CA ALA A 38 5.14 1.81 -7.04
C ALA A 38 4.40 1.78 -5.68
N ALA A 39 5.01 2.33 -4.63
CA ALA A 39 4.40 2.41 -3.32
C ALA A 39 3.14 3.31 -3.29
N ARG A 40 3.10 4.41 -4.05
CA ARG A 40 1.94 5.30 -4.16
C ARG A 40 0.80 4.59 -4.90
N GLU A 41 1.10 3.93 -6.01
CA GLU A 41 0.10 3.20 -6.80
C GLU A 41 -0.47 1.99 -6.05
N VAL A 42 0.37 1.17 -5.40
CA VAL A 42 -0.11 0.06 -4.57
C VAL A 42 -1.01 0.55 -3.43
N ARG A 43 -0.64 1.65 -2.74
CA ARG A 43 -1.50 2.23 -1.69
C ARG A 43 -2.80 2.82 -2.23
N ARG A 44 -2.80 3.36 -3.46
CA ARG A 44 -4.01 3.84 -4.13
C ARG A 44 -4.92 2.66 -4.48
N PHE A 45 -4.37 1.64 -5.13
CA PHE A 45 -5.07 0.42 -5.48
C PHE A 45 -5.72 -0.25 -4.26
N ILE A 46 -4.98 -0.40 -3.15
CA ILE A 46 -5.53 -1.00 -1.92
C ILE A 46 -6.72 -0.20 -1.39
N ARG A 47 -6.63 1.14 -1.36
CA ARG A 47 -7.72 2.00 -0.88
C ARG A 47 -8.94 1.93 -1.79
N ASP A 48 -8.72 1.99 -3.10
CA ASP A 48 -9.78 1.91 -4.11
C ASP A 48 -10.48 0.55 -4.06
N PHE A 49 -9.72 -0.53 -3.89
CA PHE A 49 -10.24 -1.89 -3.74
C PHE A 49 -11.12 -2.03 -2.49
N ILE A 50 -10.64 -1.58 -1.31
CA ILE A 50 -11.44 -1.62 -0.07
C ILE A 50 -12.75 -0.86 -0.25
N LYS A 51 -12.69 0.37 -0.77
CA LYS A 51 -13.87 1.20 -0.98
C LYS A 51 -14.87 0.53 -1.94
N ALA A 52 -14.39 -0.09 -3.00
CA ALA A 52 -15.23 -0.79 -3.97
C ALA A 52 -15.94 -1.99 -3.32
N GLU A 53 -15.26 -2.79 -2.49
CA GLU A 53 -15.85 -3.95 -1.82
C GLU A 53 -16.82 -3.55 -0.69
N GLU A 54 -16.53 -2.50 0.08
CA GLU A 54 -17.46 -1.95 1.08
C GLU A 54 -18.75 -1.45 0.43
N THR A 55 -18.65 -0.82 -0.75
CA THR A 55 -19.83 -0.37 -1.50
C THR A 55 -20.65 -1.56 -2.03
N LYS A 56 -20.00 -2.67 -2.41
CA LYS A 56 -20.68 -3.89 -2.89
C LYS A 56 -21.36 -4.69 -1.78
N SER A 57 -20.77 -4.70 -0.58
CA SER A 57 -21.27 -5.48 0.56
C SER A 57 -22.30 -4.74 1.42
N GLY A 58 -22.61 -3.48 1.09
CA GLY A 58 -23.69 -2.68 1.68
C GLY A 58 -25.07 -2.85 1.03
N HIS A 59 -25.38 -4.03 0.47
CA HIS A 59 -26.74 -4.40 0.01
C HIS A 59 -27.29 -5.56 0.84
#